data_AF-A0A2N7QGF3-F1
#
_entry.id   AF-A0A2N7QGF3-F1
#
_cell.length_a   1.000
_cell.length_b   1.000
_cell.length_c   1.000
_cell.angle_alpha   90.00
_cell.angle_beta   90.00
_cell.angle_gamma   90.00
#
_symmetry.space_group_name_H-M   'P 1'
#
loop_
_entity.id
_entity.type
_entity.pdbx_description
1 polymer ?
#
loop_
_entity_poly.entity_id
_entity_poly.type
_entity_poly.pdbx_seq_one_letter_code
_entity_poly.pdbx_strand_id
1 'polypeptide(L)'
;MVYFLGIDIAGSKNTWIVVLKSEKDLLELCPLLSLENPFNPNYIEDFSLIIDFCKKYKVLGVAFDAPLSFSLQNKRGFRTSDKTLKNLLPPKAKS
;
A
#
# COMPACT_ATOMS: atom_id res chain seq x y z
N MET A 1 -22.18 -5.70 4.40
CA MET A 1 -21.04 -5.69 3.48
C MET A 1 -19.85 -5.06 4.19
N VAL A 2 -18.69 -5.73 4.14
CA VAL A 2 -17.43 -5.25 4.73
C VAL A 2 -16.28 -5.52 3.77
N TYR A 3 -15.19 -4.76 3.92
CA TYR A 3 -14.02 -4.87 3.04
C TYR A 3 -12.76 -5.21 3.83
N PHE A 4 -11.86 -5.91 3.16
CA PHE A 4 -10.50 -6.18 3.62
C PHE A 4 -9.52 -5.72 2.55
N LEU A 5 -8.39 -5.18 3.00
CA LEU A 5 -7.34 -4.69 2.10
C LEU A 5 -6.07 -5.50 2.29
N GLY A 6 -5.48 -5.97 1.20
CA GLY A 6 -4.10 -6.45 1.15
C GLY A 6 -3.26 -5.41 0.43
N ILE A 7 -2.25 -4.86 1.10
CA ILE A 7 -1.44 -3.75 0.59
C ILE A 7 0.02 -4.17 0.64
N ASP A 8 0.69 -4.15 -0.51
CA ASP A 8 2.15 -4.24 -0.62
C ASP A 8 2.68 -2.83 -0.93
N ILE A 9 3.40 -2.24 0.02
CA ILE A 9 3.94 -0.89 -0.07
C ILE A 9 5.39 -0.95 -0.56
N ALA A 10 5.60 -0.68 -1.85
CA ALA A 10 6.93 -0.48 -2.43
C ALA A 10 7.09 0.91 -3.07
N GLY A 11 7.13 1.95 -2.24
CA GLY A 11 7.40 3.34 -2.67
C GLY A 11 6.39 3.90 -3.68
N SER A 12 6.72 5.06 -4.27
CA SER A 12 5.77 5.83 -5.11
C SER A 12 5.34 5.17 -6.41
N LYS A 13 5.99 4.10 -6.87
CA LYS A 13 5.73 3.50 -8.18
C LYS A 13 5.54 1.98 -8.18
N ASN A 14 5.29 1.41 -7.01
CA ASN A 14 5.12 -0.04 -6.91
C ASN A 14 4.27 -0.44 -5.70
N THR A 15 3.38 0.45 -5.24
CA THR A 15 2.43 0.09 -4.18
C THR A 15 1.21 -0.59 -4.80
N TRP A 16 0.92 -1.81 -4.39
CA TRP A 16 -0.18 -2.62 -4.91
C TRP A 16 -1.24 -2.87 -3.85
N ILE A 17 -2.51 -2.85 -4.27
CA ILE A 17 -3.63 -3.03 -3.35
C ILE A 17 -4.65 -4.00 -3.93
N VAL A 18 -4.95 -5.03 -3.17
CA VAL A 18 -6.05 -5.96 -3.44
C VAL A 18 -7.17 -5.71 -2.44
N VAL A 19 -8.40 -5.66 -2.94
CA VAL A 19 -9.59 -5.47 -2.14
C VAL A 19 -10.41 -6.75 -2.15
N LEU A 20 -10.75 -7.25 -0.96
CA LEU A 20 -11.74 -8.31 -0.79
C LEU A 20 -13.00 -7.71 -0.19
N LYS A 21 -14.16 -8.13 -0.70
CA LYS A 21 -15.47 -7.81 -0.14
C LYS A 21 -16.04 -9.07 0.50
N SER A 22 -16.58 -8.92 1.70
CA SER A 22 -17.35 -9.96 2.36
C SER A 22 -18.82 -9.60 2.47
N GLU A 23 -19.67 -10.53 2.01
CA GLU A 23 -21.13 -10.44 2.07
C GLU A 23 -21.74 -11.84 2.18
N LYS A 24 -22.61 -12.06 3.19
CA LYS A 24 -23.34 -13.32 3.42
C LYS A 24 -22.42 -14.57 3.34
N ASP A 25 -21.31 -14.53 4.07
CA ASP A 25 -20.29 -15.58 4.14
C ASP A 25 -19.51 -15.87 2.84
N LEU A 26 -19.72 -15.07 1.80
CA LEU A 26 -18.88 -15.07 0.60
C LEU A 26 -17.78 -14.02 0.73
N LEU A 27 -16.62 -14.35 0.17
CA LEU A 27 -15.48 -13.45 0.03
C LEU A 27 -15.12 -13.34 -1.45
N GLU A 28 -15.16 -12.13 -1.98
CA GLU A 28 -15.00 -11.86 -3.41
C GLU A 28 -13.89 -10.84 -3.65
N LEU A 29 -13.11 -11.08 -4.70
CA LEU A 29 -12.15 -10.11 -5.21
C LEU A 29 -12.88 -8.92 -5.84
N CYS A 30 -12.57 -7.71 -5.40
CA CYS A 30 -13.18 -6.50 -5.94
C CYS A 30 -12.30 -5.84 -7.00
N PRO A 31 -12.86 -5.46 -8.17
CA PRO A 31 -12.15 -4.70 -9.18
C PRO A 31 -12.10 -3.21 -8.79
N LEU A 32 -11.37 -2.91 -7.71
CA LEU A 32 -11.19 -1.57 -7.16
C LEU A 32 -9.70 -1.32 -6.90
N LEU A 33 -9.31 -0.04 -6.80
CA LEU A 33 -7.92 0.38 -6.57
C LEU A 33 -7.01 -0.22 -7.65
N SER A 34 -6.01 -1.03 -7.28
CA SER A 34 -5.08 -1.60 -8.28
C SER A 34 -5.74 -2.54 -9.27
N LEU A 35 -6.94 -3.05 -8.97
CA LEU A 35 -7.68 -3.98 -9.82
C LEU A 35 -8.88 -3.33 -10.51
N GLU A 36 -8.97 -2.00 -10.57
CA GLU A 36 -10.05 -1.31 -11.31
C GLU A 36 -10.17 -1.80 -12.77
N ASN A 37 -9.03 -2.12 -13.39
CA ASN A 37 -8.97 -2.96 -14.59
C ASN A 37 -8.22 -4.27 -14.27
N PRO A 38 -8.92 -5.39 -14.04
CA PRO A 38 -8.27 -6.66 -13.70
C PRO A 38 -7.36 -7.21 -14.79
N PHE A 39 -7.59 -6.85 -16.06
CA PHE A 39 -6.74 -7.27 -17.19
C PHE A 39 -5.50 -6.39 -17.36
N ASN A 40 -5.49 -5.21 -16.76
CA ASN A 40 -4.33 -4.33 -16.72
C ASN A 40 -4.25 -3.63 -15.35
N PRO A 41 -3.84 -4.34 -14.29
CA PRO A 41 -3.71 -3.79 -12.95
C PRO A 41 -2.73 -2.62 -12.90
N ASN A 42 -3.00 -1.63 -12.03
CA ASN A 42 -2.13 -0.47 -11.86
C ASN A 42 -1.72 -0.27 -10.40
N TYR A 43 -0.46 0.09 -10.17
CA TYR A 43 0.01 0.47 -8.85
C TYR A 43 -0.59 1.83 -8.43
N ILE A 44 -0.68 2.05 -7.12
CA ILE A 44 -1.18 3.29 -6.53
C ILE A 44 -0.02 4.22 -6.22
N GLU A 45 -0.05 5.45 -6.77
CA GLU A 45 0.94 6.49 -6.47
C GLU A 45 0.56 7.36 -5.28
N ASP A 46 -0.75 7.51 -5.04
CA ASP A 46 -1.30 8.39 -4.02
C ASP A 46 -2.03 7.59 -2.94
N PHE A 47 -1.43 7.57 -1.75
CA PHE A 47 -1.98 6.92 -0.56
C PHE A 47 -3.27 7.56 -0.05
N SER A 48 -3.61 8.79 -0.49
CA SER A 48 -4.88 9.43 -0.17
C SER A 48 -6.07 8.57 -0.60
N LEU A 49 -5.95 7.85 -1.73
CA LEU A 49 -6.97 6.94 -2.24
C LEU A 49 -7.30 5.81 -1.27
N ILE A 50 -6.31 5.30 -0.54
CA ILE A 50 -6.50 4.26 0.48
C ILE A 50 -7.27 4.83 1.67
N ILE A 51 -6.90 6.02 2.10
CA ILE A 51 -7.55 6.71 3.21
C ILE A 51 -9.01 7.00 2.87
N ASP A 52 -9.27 7.52 1.66
CA ASP A 52 -10.62 7.83 1.21
C ASP A 52 -11.46 6.57 1.01
N PHE A 53 -10.85 5.47 0.55
CA PHE A 53 -11.49 4.17 0.52
C PHE A 53 -11.93 3.72 1.92
N CYS A 54 -11.04 3.80 2.91
CA CYS A 54 -11.34 3.45 4.31
C CYS A 54 -12.40 4.36 4.95
N LYS A 55 -12.49 5.63 4.54
CA LYS A 55 -13.55 6.54 4.99
C LYS A 55 -14.90 6.23 4.34
N LYS A 56 -14.89 5.83 3.07
CA LYS A 56 -16.10 5.56 2.29
C LYS A 56 -16.72 4.21 2.60
N TYR A 57 -15.91 3.19 2.88
CA TYR A 57 -16.35 1.82 3.05
C TYR A 57 -16.04 1.26 4.44
N LYS A 58 -16.85 0.31 4.91
CA LYS A 58 -16.61 -0.40 6.17
C LYS A 58 -15.47 -1.41 6.00
N VAL A 59 -14.23 -0.94 6.13
CA VAL A 59 -13.01 -1.77 6.12
C VAL A 59 -12.81 -2.36 7.52
N LEU A 60 -12.80 -3.69 7.64
CA LEU A 60 -12.63 -4.37 8.94
C LEU A 60 -11.19 -4.77 9.23
N GLY A 61 -10.37 -4.92 8.19
CA GLY A 61 -8.99 -5.36 8.35
C GLY A 61 -8.13 -4.96 7.17
N VAL A 62 -6.86 -4.71 7.46
CA VAL A 62 -5.84 -4.38 6.47
C VAL A 62 -4.59 -5.19 6.76
N ALA A 63 -4.15 -5.97 5.79
CA ALA A 63 -2.83 -6.61 5.78
C ALA A 63 -1.86 -5.67 5.04
N PHE A 64 -0.82 -5.21 5.74
CA PHE A 64 0.22 -4.37 5.18
C PHE A 64 1.52 -5.15 5.11
N ASP A 65 2.06 -5.33 3.90
CA ASP A 65 3.47 -5.59 3.68
C ASP A 65 4.15 -4.26 3.37
N ALA A 66 5.05 -3.82 4.24
CA ALA A 66 5.73 -2.53 4.07
C ALA A 66 7.14 -2.62 4.66
N PRO A 67 8.16 -2.05 3.98
CA PRO A 67 9.47 -1.89 4.57
C PRO A 67 9.38 -1.08 5.88
N LEU A 68 10.11 -1.49 6.91
CA LEU A 68 10.18 -0.76 8.20
C LEU A 68 10.66 0.70 8.05
N SER A 69 11.30 1.01 6.93
CA SER A 69 11.77 2.35 6.56
C SER A 69 10.69 3.22 5.89
N PHE A 70 9.48 2.72 5.71
CA PHE A 70 8.43 3.44 4.98
C PHE A 70 7.96 4.70 5.73
N SER A 71 7.67 5.76 4.97
CA SER A 71 7.17 7.02 5.49
C SER A 71 6.01 7.53 4.66
N LEU A 72 4.86 7.74 5.29
CA LEU A 72 3.69 8.34 4.65
C LEU A 72 3.91 9.80 4.21
N GLN A 73 4.85 10.50 4.86
CA GLN A 73 5.18 11.90 4.55
C GLN A 73 6.12 12.03 3.34
N ASN A 74 6.77 10.94 2.92
CA ASN A 74 7.78 10.96 1.88
C ASN A 74 7.41 9.95 0.79
N LYS A 75 6.96 10.45 -0.37
CA LYS A 75 6.48 9.62 -1.49
C LYS A 75 7.45 8.50 -1.92
N ARG A 76 8.75 8.68 -1.72
CA ARG A 76 9.77 7.66 -2.04
C ARG A 76 9.88 6.53 -1.00
N GLY A 77 9.14 6.59 0.11
CA GLY A 77 9.07 5.51 1.08
C GLY A 77 10.29 5.36 1.99
N PHE A 78 11.11 6.41 2.16
CA PHE A 78 12.20 6.41 3.15
C PHE A 78 11.96 7.51 4.18
N ARG A 79 12.02 7.17 5.47
CA ARG A 79 12.06 8.18 6.54
C ARG A 79 13.37 8.97 6.44
N THR A 80 13.35 10.20 6.94
CA THR A 80 14.54 11.06 6.98
C THR A 80 15.67 10.39 7.76
N SER A 81 15.35 9.69 8.85
CA SER A 81 16.31 8.91 9.63
C SER A 81 17.00 7.82 8.81
N ASP A 82 16.27 7.08 7.97
CA ASP A 82 16.84 6.03 7.12
C ASP A 82 17.76 6.62 6.04
N LYS A 83 17.39 7.79 5.48
CA LYS A 83 18.26 8.52 4.53
C LYS A 83 19.55 9.01 5.20
N THR A 84 19.44 9.57 6.41
CA THR A 84 20.60 10.01 7.18
C THR A 84 21.50 8.84 7.54
N LEU A 85 20.93 7.72 7.99
CA LEU A 85 21.67 6.50 8.26
C LEU A 85 22.42 6.01 7.02
N LYS A 86 21.74 5.94 5.86
CA LYS A 86 22.36 5.56 4.58
C LYS A 86 23.57 6.44 4.23
N ASN A 87 23.54 7.72 4.58
CA ASN A 87 24.67 8.63 4.35
C ASN A 87 25.87 8.33 5.26
N LEU A 88 25.63 7.92 6.50
CA LEU A 88 26.65 7.58 7.50
C LEU A 88 27.28 6.20 7.27
N LEU A 89 26.59 5.28 6.60
CA LEU A 89 27.10 3.95 6.31
C LEU A 89 28.33 3.98 5.37
N PRO A 90 29.25 3.01 5.44
CA PRO A 90 30.35 2.89 4.48
C PRO A 90 29.82 2.58 3.06
N PRO A 91 30.53 2.95 1.97
CA PRO A 91 30.05 2.79 0.59
C PRO A 91 29.52 1.39 0.26
N LYS A 92 30.16 0.34 0.81
CA LYS A 92 29.76 -1.07 0.62
C LYS A 92 28.38 -1.42 1.20
N ALA A 93 27.87 -0.63 2.12
CA ALA A 93 26.58 -0.84 2.79
C ALA A 93 25.49 0.13 2.30
N LYS A 94 25.75 0.92 1.24
CA LYS A 94 24.80 1.88 0.66
C LYS A 94 24.04 1.35 -0.56
N SER A 95 24.35 0.15 -1.06
CA SER A 95 23.62 -0.48 -2.17
C SER A 95 22.16 -0.69 -1.79
#